data_AF-A0A9W7XH34-F1
#
_entry.id   AF-A0A9W7XH34-F1
#
_cell.length_a   1.000
_cell.length_b   1.000
_cell.length_c   1.000
_cell.angle_alpha   90.00
_cell.angle_beta   90.00
_cell.angle_gamma   90.00
#
_symmetry.space_group_name_H-M   'P 1'
#
loop_
_entity.id
_entity.type
_entity.pdbx_description
1 polymer ?
#
loop_
_entity_poly.entity_id
_entity_poly.type
_entity_poly.pdbx_seq_one_letter_code
_entity_poly.pdbx_strand_id
1 'polypeptide(L)'
;MISLRSLAVRSLQSGLPRYVLRPLSTATASTAVPKNLQPGPNWLSNPLVETPLGTLDLTKAPTNVRSQVWQLYVTTLPRIAPKSTKPPKKTTLHWMLQNAESSEELDLALQLTHQWRMSMRPITQATTDLWVTACIRLRHPEPFLTMLNDRWKYRQLPINHNMARFIKLYAYLGSKKPENMDQLLDDAFRVFALYPFYDLSYDAAAYGALVQVCCSIGTEEAWRRALVVAEEALAGNTPNITRAALKDLETKSRRMGEVDMAERYRELAEVAQKEEVREAKFDDKGNFINW
;
A
#
# COMPACT_ATOMS: atom_id res chain seq x y z
N MET A 1 -12.70 -63.67 -2.21
CA MET A 1 -11.47 -62.84 -2.22
C MET A 1 -11.63 -61.77 -3.28
N ILE A 2 -11.91 -60.52 -2.89
CA ILE A 2 -11.53 -59.25 -3.54
C ILE A 2 -11.67 -58.23 -2.40
N SER A 3 -10.55 -57.60 -2.04
CA SER A 3 -10.46 -56.64 -0.93
C SER A 3 -10.54 -55.22 -1.50
N LEU A 4 -11.58 -54.49 -1.10
CA LEU A 4 -11.76 -53.07 -1.41
C LEU A 4 -10.78 -52.24 -0.58
N ARG A 5 -9.69 -51.76 -1.21
CA ARG A 5 -8.80 -50.77 -0.60
C ARG A 5 -9.28 -49.35 -0.91
N SER A 6 -9.82 -48.75 0.14
CA SER A 6 -9.98 -47.32 0.42
C SER A 6 -8.87 -46.44 -0.18
N LEU A 7 -9.28 -45.50 -1.04
CA LEU A 7 -8.51 -44.32 -1.44
C LEU A 7 -8.67 -43.25 -0.35
N ALA A 8 -7.72 -43.20 0.57
CA ALA A 8 -7.60 -42.11 1.52
C ALA A 8 -7.00 -40.88 0.82
N VAL A 9 -7.84 -39.90 0.50
CA VAL A 9 -7.43 -38.53 0.15
C VAL A 9 -6.76 -37.92 1.37
N ARG A 10 -5.43 -37.98 1.44
CA ARG A 10 -4.65 -37.24 2.43
C ARG A 10 -4.66 -35.76 2.06
N SER A 11 -5.55 -35.01 2.71
CA SER A 11 -5.47 -33.56 2.84
C SER A 11 -4.13 -33.20 3.50
N LEU A 12 -3.11 -32.94 2.70
CA LEU A 12 -1.87 -32.30 3.14
C LEU A 12 -2.20 -30.86 3.54
N GLN A 13 -2.39 -30.64 4.85
CA GLN A 13 -2.34 -29.30 5.42
C GLN A 13 -0.95 -28.72 5.16
N SER A 14 -0.89 -27.82 4.20
CA SER A 14 0.32 -27.18 3.71
C SER A 14 0.86 -26.20 4.75
N GLY A 15 2.05 -26.51 5.25
CA GLY A 15 2.92 -25.53 5.92
C GLY A 15 3.44 -24.52 4.90
N LEU A 16 2.61 -23.53 4.56
CA LEU A 16 3.06 -22.33 3.88
C LEU A 16 4.04 -21.59 4.81
N PRO A 17 5.16 -21.01 4.32
CA PRO A 17 5.69 -19.82 4.94
C PRO A 17 4.61 -18.74 4.78
N ARG A 18 3.72 -18.67 5.76
CA ARG A 18 2.76 -17.58 5.85
C ARG A 18 3.62 -16.35 6.12
N TYR A 19 3.67 -15.42 5.17
CA TYR A 19 3.82 -14.02 5.51
C TYR A 19 2.57 -13.65 6.32
N VAL A 20 2.60 -13.98 7.61
CA VAL A 20 1.53 -13.65 8.54
C VAL A 20 1.64 -12.15 8.78
N LEU A 21 1.01 -11.36 7.92
CA LEU A 21 0.47 -10.09 8.36
C LEU A 21 -0.66 -10.44 9.33
N ARG A 22 -0.28 -10.58 10.61
CA ARG A 22 -1.19 -10.85 11.73
C ARG A 22 -2.29 -9.78 11.73
N PRO A 23 -3.54 -10.12 12.08
CA PRO A 23 -4.57 -9.10 12.26
C PRO A 23 -4.04 -8.05 13.25
N LEU A 24 -4.02 -6.79 12.79
CA LEU A 24 -3.69 -5.62 13.61
C LEU A 24 -4.54 -5.66 14.87
N SER A 25 -3.90 -5.79 16.02
CA SER A 25 -4.56 -5.65 17.31
C SER A 25 -5.11 -4.23 17.40
N THR A 26 -6.41 -4.09 17.58
CA THR A 26 -7.11 -2.82 17.83
C THR A 26 -6.79 -2.31 19.24
N ALA A 27 -5.56 -1.86 19.46
CA ALA A 27 -5.23 -1.03 20.62
C ALA A 27 -5.43 0.43 20.23
N THR A 28 -6.67 0.90 20.38
CA THR A 28 -7.10 2.29 20.19
C THR A 28 -6.48 3.19 21.27
N ALA A 29 -5.21 3.55 21.12
CA ALA A 29 -4.75 4.81 21.68
C ALA A 29 -5.25 5.91 20.73
N SER A 30 -6.47 6.40 20.99
CA SER A 30 -6.99 7.60 20.33
C SER A 30 -5.98 8.71 20.55
N THR A 31 -5.14 8.95 19.54
CA THR A 31 -4.06 9.91 19.66
C THR A 31 -4.71 11.27 19.55
N ALA A 32 -4.84 11.96 20.67
CA ALA A 32 -5.45 13.28 20.70
C ALA A 32 -4.79 14.20 19.67
N VAL A 33 -5.60 14.96 18.92
CA VAL A 33 -5.10 15.96 17.98
C VAL A 33 -4.17 16.92 18.74
N PRO A 34 -2.91 17.09 18.31
CA PRO A 34 -1.96 17.98 18.96
C PRO A 34 -2.56 19.37 19.17
N LYS A 35 -2.34 19.98 20.35
CA LYS A 35 -2.91 21.30 20.71
C LYS A 35 -2.65 22.39 19.65
N ASN A 36 -1.51 22.32 18.96
CA ASN A 36 -1.12 23.25 17.90
C ASN A 36 -1.84 23.03 16.56
N LEU A 37 -2.61 21.95 16.42
CA LEU A 37 -3.44 21.61 15.26
C LEU A 37 -4.94 21.72 15.56
N GLN A 38 -5.33 21.82 16.84
CA GLN A 38 -6.72 21.94 17.24
C GLN A 38 -7.36 23.24 16.71
N PRO A 39 -8.69 23.24 16.48
CA PRO A 39 -9.45 24.44 16.21
C PRO A 39 -9.22 25.49 17.30
N GLY A 40 -9.16 26.77 16.91
CA GLY A 40 -9.21 27.84 17.91
C GLY A 40 -10.57 27.85 18.64
N PRO A 41 -10.65 28.39 19.87
CA PRO A 41 -11.88 28.35 20.68
C PRO A 41 -13.10 28.97 19.96
N ASN A 42 -12.87 29.99 19.11
CA ASN A 42 -13.92 30.69 18.35
C ASN A 42 -14.58 29.82 17.27
N TRP A 43 -13.98 28.68 16.88
CA TRP A 43 -14.57 27.76 15.90
C TRP A 43 -15.67 26.89 16.53
N LEU A 44 -15.66 26.72 17.86
CA LEU A 44 -16.69 25.95 18.55
C LEU A 44 -17.97 26.75 18.79
N SER A 45 -17.90 28.09 18.70
CA SER A 45 -19.08 28.96 18.84
C SER A 45 -19.91 29.09 17.56
N ASN A 46 -19.37 28.74 16.39
CA ASN A 46 -20.12 28.63 15.14
C ASN A 46 -19.77 27.32 14.44
N PRO A 47 -20.66 26.29 14.48
CA PRO A 47 -20.35 24.98 13.93
C PRO A 47 -20.30 24.98 12.39
N LEU A 48 -20.89 25.97 11.72
CA LEU A 48 -20.90 26.07 10.27
C LEU A 48 -19.66 26.82 9.77
N VAL A 49 -18.91 26.16 8.90
CA VAL A 49 -17.65 26.66 8.34
C VAL A 49 -17.75 26.77 6.83
N GLU A 50 -17.53 27.96 6.30
CA GLU A 50 -17.40 28.20 4.87
C GLU A 50 -16.06 27.67 4.35
N THR A 51 -16.10 26.75 3.40
CA THR A 51 -14.91 26.12 2.80
C THR A 51 -14.93 26.21 1.27
N PRO A 52 -13.81 25.94 0.58
CA PRO A 52 -13.80 25.78 -0.88
C PRO A 52 -14.72 24.65 -1.41
N LEU A 53 -15.19 23.76 -0.54
CA LEU A 53 -16.09 22.66 -0.88
C LEU A 53 -17.55 22.97 -0.48
N GLY A 54 -17.85 24.20 -0.08
CA GLY A 54 -19.14 24.63 0.45
C GLY A 54 -19.15 24.76 1.98
N THR A 55 -20.33 25.02 2.53
CA THR A 55 -20.54 25.14 3.98
C THR A 55 -20.56 23.75 4.62
N LEU A 56 -19.66 23.51 5.58
CA LEU A 56 -19.54 22.24 6.31
C LEU A 56 -19.84 22.43 7.80
N ASP A 57 -20.51 21.45 8.41
CA ASP A 57 -20.85 21.46 9.85
C ASP A 57 -19.80 20.67 10.65
N LEU A 58 -19.06 21.35 11.53
CA LEU A 58 -18.00 20.79 12.38
C LEU A 58 -18.48 19.68 13.34
N THR A 59 -19.79 19.63 13.61
CA THR A 59 -20.38 18.70 14.58
C THR A 59 -20.96 17.45 13.93
N LYS A 60 -21.17 17.48 12.61
CA LYS A 60 -21.77 16.39 11.83
C LYS A 60 -20.70 15.69 10.99
N ALA A 61 -19.86 14.90 11.67
CA ALA A 61 -18.91 14.05 10.97
C ALA A 61 -19.64 13.01 10.10
N PRO A 62 -19.13 12.71 8.88
CA PRO A 62 -19.62 11.60 8.09
C PRO A 62 -19.52 10.26 8.83
N THR A 63 -20.28 9.27 8.37
CA THR A 63 -20.19 7.89 8.87
C THR A 63 -18.75 7.38 8.77
N ASN A 64 -18.28 6.65 9.79
CA ASN A 64 -16.92 6.09 9.88
C ASN A 64 -15.77 7.10 9.91
N VAL A 65 -16.06 8.39 10.15
CA VAL A 65 -15.04 9.42 10.36
C VAL A 65 -15.11 9.90 11.81
N ARG A 66 -13.99 9.84 12.53
CA ARG A 66 -13.94 10.34 13.91
C ARG A 66 -14.12 11.85 13.94
N SER A 67 -14.87 12.35 14.91
CA SER A 67 -15.19 13.77 15.05
C SER A 67 -13.94 14.65 15.11
N GLN A 68 -12.85 14.19 15.72
CA GLN A 68 -11.59 14.95 15.80
C GLN A 68 -10.90 15.08 14.44
N VAL A 69 -10.92 14.03 13.62
CA VAL A 69 -10.37 14.05 12.25
C VAL A 69 -11.22 14.95 11.37
N TRP A 70 -12.55 14.84 11.49
CA TRP A 70 -13.49 15.71 10.79
C TRP A 70 -13.29 17.19 11.14
N GLN A 71 -13.21 17.53 12.43
CA GLN A 71 -12.95 18.90 12.87
C GLN A 71 -11.61 19.42 12.34
N LEU A 72 -10.56 18.61 12.38
CA LEU A 72 -9.26 18.98 11.81
C LEU A 72 -9.36 19.23 10.30
N TYR A 73 -10.03 18.35 9.56
CA TYR A 73 -10.25 18.48 8.12
C TYR A 73 -10.99 19.79 7.78
N VAL A 74 -12.18 19.99 8.36
CA VAL A 74 -13.04 21.16 8.09
C VAL A 74 -12.34 22.45 8.46
N THR A 75 -11.65 22.52 9.62
CA THR A 75 -10.93 23.75 10.02
C THR A 75 -9.66 24.00 9.21
N THR A 76 -9.12 22.98 8.53
CA THR A 76 -7.95 23.12 7.67
C THR A 76 -8.30 23.69 6.30
N LEU A 77 -9.46 23.33 5.75
CA LEU A 77 -9.87 23.73 4.39
C LEU A 77 -9.87 25.25 4.16
N PRO A 78 -10.48 26.11 5.01
CA PRO A 78 -10.43 27.57 4.83
C PRO A 78 -9.01 28.11 4.92
N ARG A 79 -8.16 27.46 5.73
CA ARG A 79 -6.79 27.88 5.96
C ARG A 79 -5.88 27.59 4.78
N ILE A 80 -6.22 26.61 3.95
CA ILE A 80 -5.46 26.24 2.76
C ILE A 80 -5.53 27.35 1.70
N ALA A 81 -6.66 28.06 1.62
CA ALA A 81 -6.95 29.07 0.61
C ALA A 81 -5.80 30.09 0.41
N PRO A 82 -5.56 30.57 -0.82
CA PRO A 82 -4.43 31.46 -1.13
C PRO A 82 -4.36 32.74 -0.29
N LYS A 83 -5.51 33.26 0.17
CA LYS A 83 -5.63 34.51 0.95
C LYS A 83 -5.68 34.28 2.47
N SER A 84 -5.43 33.06 2.94
CA SER A 84 -5.48 32.75 4.37
C SER A 84 -4.34 33.43 5.12
N THR A 85 -4.68 34.20 6.15
CA THR A 85 -3.72 34.83 7.08
C THR A 85 -3.03 33.84 8.00
N LYS A 86 -3.61 32.63 8.16
CA LYS A 86 -3.11 31.57 9.05
C LYS A 86 -3.02 30.24 8.30
N PRO A 87 -2.03 30.08 7.41
CA PRO A 87 -1.87 28.84 6.64
C PRO A 87 -1.78 27.61 7.55
N PRO A 88 -2.23 26.43 7.09
CA PRO A 88 -2.08 25.20 7.85
C PRO A 88 -0.61 24.79 7.89
N LYS A 89 -0.22 24.11 8.97
CA LYS A 89 1.13 23.55 9.09
C LYS A 89 1.23 22.30 8.23
N LYS A 90 2.41 22.04 7.65
CA LYS A 90 2.68 20.79 6.90
C LYS A 90 2.33 19.54 7.73
N THR A 91 2.56 19.62 9.04
CA THR A 91 2.27 18.55 10.00
C THR A 91 0.77 18.19 10.08
N THR A 92 -0.14 19.04 9.62
CA THR A 92 -1.58 18.74 9.60
C THR A 92 -1.88 17.55 8.69
N LEU A 93 -1.42 17.58 7.44
CA LEU A 93 -1.64 16.49 6.49
C LEU A 93 -0.90 15.22 6.95
N HIS A 94 0.32 15.37 7.48
CA HIS A 94 1.07 14.24 8.06
C HIS A 94 0.31 13.58 9.20
N TRP A 95 -0.23 14.38 10.12
CA TRP A 95 -0.99 13.87 11.24
C TRP A 95 -2.24 13.11 10.76
N MET A 96 -2.99 13.65 9.78
CA MET A 96 -4.15 12.94 9.23
C MET A 96 -3.78 11.58 8.63
N LEU A 97 -2.70 11.50 7.85
CA LEU A 97 -2.25 10.24 7.24
C LEU A 97 -1.77 9.23 8.28
N GLN A 98 -1.00 9.69 9.27
CA GLN A 98 -0.49 8.84 10.35
C GLN A 98 -1.61 8.29 11.22
N ASN A 99 -2.66 9.08 11.45
CA ASN A 99 -3.70 8.75 12.42
C ASN A 99 -4.98 8.19 11.79
N ALA A 100 -5.16 8.20 10.46
CA ALA A 100 -6.39 7.70 9.82
C ALA A 100 -6.72 6.27 10.28
N GLU A 101 -7.95 6.00 10.72
CA GLU A 101 -8.36 4.67 11.22
C GLU A 101 -9.34 3.95 10.29
N SER A 102 -9.86 4.65 9.28
CA SER A 102 -10.81 4.13 8.30
C SER A 102 -10.46 4.56 6.87
N SER A 103 -11.03 3.85 5.89
CA SER A 103 -10.98 4.22 4.47
C SER A 103 -11.51 5.63 4.22
N GLU A 104 -12.60 5.99 4.89
CA GLU A 104 -13.29 7.26 4.76
C GLU A 104 -12.42 8.42 5.27
N GLU A 105 -11.68 8.22 6.36
CA GLU A 105 -10.69 9.20 6.83
C GLU A 105 -9.54 9.40 5.84
N LEU A 106 -9.15 8.32 5.14
CA LEU A 106 -8.11 8.39 4.11
C LEU A 106 -8.63 9.08 2.83
N ASP A 107 -9.90 8.91 2.48
CA ASP A 107 -10.56 9.63 1.39
C ASP A 107 -10.68 11.14 1.69
N LEU A 108 -10.93 11.52 2.95
CA LEU A 108 -10.84 12.92 3.38
C LEU A 108 -9.42 13.46 3.22
N ALA A 109 -8.39 12.68 3.57
CA ALA A 109 -7.00 13.09 3.37
C ALA A 109 -6.66 13.27 1.88
N LEU A 110 -7.28 12.50 0.97
CA LEU A 110 -7.11 12.62 -0.48
C LEU A 110 -7.71 13.94 -0.98
N GLN A 111 -8.95 14.24 -0.56
CA GLN A 111 -9.59 15.52 -0.87
C GLN A 111 -8.77 16.71 -0.32
N LEU A 112 -8.27 16.58 0.90
CA LEU A 112 -7.40 17.59 1.50
C LEU A 112 -6.11 17.78 0.70
N THR A 113 -5.50 16.69 0.24
CA THR A 113 -4.28 16.72 -0.58
C THR A 113 -4.52 17.42 -1.91
N HIS A 114 -5.67 17.20 -2.55
CA HIS A 114 -6.06 17.95 -3.75
C HIS A 114 -6.11 19.46 -3.47
N GLN A 115 -6.81 19.89 -2.41
CA GLN A 115 -6.87 21.30 -2.03
C GLN A 115 -5.50 21.87 -1.67
N TRP A 116 -4.67 21.07 -1.00
CA TRP A 116 -3.28 21.39 -0.67
C TRP A 116 -2.47 21.76 -1.91
N ARG A 117 -2.61 20.95 -2.96
CA ARG A 117 -1.94 21.15 -4.26
C ARG A 117 -2.51 22.30 -5.06
N MET A 118 -3.83 22.51 -5.05
CA MET A 118 -4.46 23.67 -5.67
C MET A 118 -3.96 24.99 -5.08
N SER A 119 -3.56 24.98 -3.81
CA SER A 119 -2.91 26.12 -3.15
C SER A 119 -1.39 26.12 -3.27
N MET A 120 -0.84 25.39 -4.24
CA MET A 120 0.58 25.29 -4.58
C MET A 120 1.49 24.82 -3.43
N ARG A 121 0.93 24.19 -2.38
CA ARG A 121 1.72 23.71 -1.23
C ARG A 121 2.42 22.40 -1.59
N PRO A 122 3.72 22.26 -1.29
CA PRO A 122 4.49 21.11 -1.72
C PRO A 122 4.06 19.82 -1.02
N ILE A 123 4.04 18.72 -1.78
CA ILE A 123 4.01 17.36 -1.27
C ILE A 123 5.47 16.87 -1.30
N THR A 124 5.96 16.45 -0.14
CA THR A 124 7.34 15.98 0.00
C THR A 124 7.38 14.46 -0.03
N GLN A 125 8.54 13.87 -0.31
CA GLN A 125 8.74 12.42 -0.26
C GLN A 125 8.25 11.77 1.05
N ALA A 126 8.48 12.42 2.20
CA ALA A 126 7.95 11.96 3.49
C ALA A 126 6.41 11.88 3.52
N THR A 127 5.72 12.82 2.86
CA THR A 127 4.26 12.77 2.73
C THR A 127 3.83 11.59 1.84
N THR A 128 4.57 11.33 0.76
CA THR A 128 4.32 10.19 -0.13
C THR A 128 4.55 8.85 0.57
N ASP A 129 5.57 8.73 1.43
CA ASP A 129 5.77 7.53 2.26
C ASP A 129 4.65 7.33 3.30
N LEU A 130 4.18 8.41 3.93
CA LEU A 130 3.01 8.34 4.83
C LEU A 130 1.75 7.89 4.10
N TRP A 131 1.55 8.33 2.86
CA TRP A 131 0.45 7.88 2.01
C TRP A 131 0.50 6.38 1.73
N VAL A 132 1.65 5.86 1.30
CA VAL A 132 1.86 4.42 1.07
C VAL A 132 1.61 3.64 2.36
N THR A 133 2.20 4.07 3.46
CA THR A 133 2.05 3.42 4.77
C THR A 133 0.59 3.41 5.23
N ALA A 134 -0.13 4.51 5.08
CA ALA A 134 -1.55 4.59 5.45
C ALA A 134 -2.42 3.66 4.58
N CYS A 135 -2.21 3.63 3.26
CA CYS A 135 -2.96 2.74 2.36
C CYS A 135 -2.71 1.26 2.66
N ILE A 136 -1.46 0.89 2.97
CA ILE A 136 -1.12 -0.49 3.36
C ILE A 136 -1.76 -0.85 4.69
N ARG A 137 -1.64 0.03 5.70
CA ARG A 137 -2.21 -0.19 7.04
C ARG A 137 -3.72 -0.37 6.99
N LEU A 138 -4.41 0.45 6.21
CA LEU A 138 -5.88 0.45 6.08
C LEU A 138 -6.39 -0.47 4.96
N ARG A 139 -5.50 -1.09 4.17
CA ARG A 139 -5.85 -1.99 3.05
C ARG A 139 -6.78 -1.32 2.03
N HIS A 140 -6.56 -0.03 1.82
CA HIS A 140 -7.35 0.84 0.95
C HIS A 140 -6.39 1.47 -0.08
N PRO A 141 -6.03 0.75 -1.16
CA PRO A 141 -5.06 1.21 -2.15
C PRO A 141 -5.58 2.38 -3.01
N GLU A 142 -6.89 2.51 -3.18
CA GLU A 142 -7.54 3.38 -4.16
C GLU A 142 -7.09 4.85 -4.08
N PRO A 143 -6.94 5.47 -2.89
CA PRO A 143 -6.47 6.85 -2.79
C PRO A 143 -5.07 7.05 -3.36
N PHE A 144 -4.11 6.17 -3.03
CA PHE A 144 -2.74 6.33 -3.51
C PHE A 144 -2.63 6.02 -5.00
N LEU A 145 -3.32 4.98 -5.48
CA LEU A 145 -3.39 4.68 -6.91
C LEU A 145 -3.99 5.86 -7.70
N THR A 146 -5.06 6.48 -7.19
CA THR A 146 -5.67 7.68 -7.79
C THR A 146 -4.65 8.81 -7.93
N MET A 147 -3.83 9.05 -6.89
CA MET A 147 -2.81 10.09 -6.94
C MET A 147 -1.64 9.77 -7.85
N LEU A 148 -1.28 8.49 -8.00
CA LEU A 148 -0.24 8.05 -8.92
C LEU A 148 -0.66 8.22 -10.38
N ASN A 149 -1.94 7.94 -10.70
CA ASN A 149 -2.46 8.11 -12.05
C ASN A 149 -2.65 9.59 -12.44
N ASP A 150 -2.84 10.50 -11.48
CA ASP A 150 -3.00 11.93 -11.73
C ASP A 150 -1.84 12.75 -11.10
N ARG A 151 -0.64 12.57 -11.67
CA ARG A 151 0.57 13.29 -11.26
C ARG A 151 0.41 14.79 -11.34
N TRP A 152 -0.36 15.31 -12.29
CA TRP A 152 -0.55 16.76 -12.44
C TRP A 152 -1.30 17.35 -11.25
N LYS A 153 -2.42 16.72 -10.86
CA LYS A 153 -3.26 17.15 -9.75
C LYS A 153 -2.58 16.98 -8.40
N TYR A 154 -1.97 15.82 -8.14
CA TYR A 154 -1.48 15.49 -6.80
C TYR A 154 0.03 15.69 -6.61
N ARG A 155 0.82 15.68 -7.69
CA ARG A 155 2.29 15.80 -7.68
C ARG A 155 2.97 14.93 -6.62
N GLN A 156 2.56 13.66 -6.53
CA GLN A 156 3.26 12.68 -5.69
C GLN A 156 4.69 12.50 -6.19
N LEU A 157 5.60 12.20 -5.26
CA LEU A 157 7.02 11.96 -5.54
C LEU A 157 7.40 10.57 -5.01
N PRO A 158 6.85 9.50 -5.60
CA PRO A 158 7.22 8.15 -5.22
C PRO A 158 8.69 7.86 -5.58
N ILE A 159 9.29 6.95 -4.83
CA ILE A 159 10.59 6.35 -5.14
C ILE A 159 10.41 4.83 -5.33
N ASN A 160 11.42 4.14 -5.86
CA ASN A 160 11.36 2.69 -6.12
C ASN A 160 10.84 1.89 -4.93
N HIS A 161 11.34 2.19 -3.72
CA HIS A 161 10.90 1.53 -2.49
C HIS A 161 9.40 1.69 -2.23
N ASN A 162 8.87 2.91 -2.39
CA ASN A 162 7.45 3.22 -2.19
C ASN A 162 6.57 2.43 -3.16
N MET A 163 6.97 2.40 -4.44
CA MET A 163 6.22 1.71 -5.49
C MET A 163 6.24 0.20 -5.29
N ALA A 164 7.40 -0.40 -5.02
CA ALA A 164 7.53 -1.83 -4.77
C ALA A 164 6.73 -2.27 -3.52
N ARG A 165 6.81 -1.49 -2.44
CA ARG A 165 6.04 -1.73 -1.21
C ARG A 165 4.53 -1.61 -1.45
N PHE A 166 4.11 -0.68 -2.31
CA PHE A 166 2.71 -0.53 -2.69
C PHE A 166 2.22 -1.66 -3.61
N ILE A 167 3.05 -2.15 -4.55
CA ILE A 167 2.75 -3.34 -5.37
C ILE A 167 2.49 -4.56 -4.47
N LYS A 168 3.33 -4.79 -3.45
CA LYS A 168 3.17 -5.90 -2.49
C LYS A 168 1.84 -5.88 -1.73
N LEU A 169 1.17 -4.73 -1.59
CA LEU A 169 -0.17 -4.65 -1.01
C LEU A 169 -1.18 -5.53 -1.75
N TYR A 170 -1.09 -5.60 -3.08
CA TYR A 170 -2.02 -6.39 -3.90
C TYR A 170 -1.86 -7.90 -3.68
N ALA A 171 -0.65 -8.38 -3.35
CA ALA A 171 -0.42 -9.76 -2.94
C ALA A 171 -1.23 -10.10 -1.67
N TYR A 172 -1.19 -9.18 -0.71
CA TYR A 172 -1.94 -9.32 0.53
C TYR A 172 -3.45 -9.29 0.29
N LEU A 173 -3.94 -8.32 -0.50
CA LEU A 173 -5.37 -8.19 -0.82
C LEU A 173 -5.89 -9.43 -1.55
N GLY A 174 -5.13 -9.98 -2.51
CA GLY A 174 -5.50 -11.19 -3.26
C GLY A 174 -5.66 -12.40 -2.35
N SER A 175 -4.86 -12.51 -1.29
CA SER A 175 -4.99 -13.59 -0.29
C SER A 175 -6.26 -13.50 0.57
N LYS A 176 -6.94 -12.34 0.58
CA LYS A 176 -8.12 -12.07 1.42
C LYS A 176 -9.43 -11.93 0.63
N LYS A 177 -9.36 -11.50 -0.62
CA LYS A 177 -10.52 -11.22 -1.49
C LYS A 177 -10.39 -12.01 -2.80
N PRO A 178 -10.69 -13.31 -2.80
CA PRO A 178 -10.50 -14.17 -3.97
C PRO A 178 -11.36 -13.76 -5.18
N GLU A 179 -12.48 -13.07 -4.95
CA GLU A 179 -13.41 -12.66 -5.99
C GLU A 179 -12.85 -11.61 -6.97
N ASN A 180 -11.83 -10.85 -6.58
CA ASN A 180 -11.29 -9.73 -7.36
C ASN A 180 -9.82 -9.92 -7.75
N MET A 181 -9.35 -11.15 -7.81
CA MET A 181 -7.93 -11.48 -8.05
C MET A 181 -7.37 -10.86 -9.33
N ASP A 182 -8.10 -10.95 -10.45
CA ASP A 182 -7.63 -10.42 -11.75
C ASP A 182 -7.54 -8.89 -11.75
N GLN A 183 -8.51 -8.21 -11.12
CA GLN A 183 -8.47 -6.76 -10.98
C GLN A 183 -7.28 -6.32 -10.10
N LEU A 184 -7.02 -7.03 -9.00
CA LEU A 184 -5.87 -6.75 -8.13
C LEU A 184 -4.54 -7.00 -8.84
N LEU A 185 -4.47 -8.03 -9.69
CA LEU A 185 -3.33 -8.30 -10.56
C LEU A 185 -3.12 -7.14 -11.53
N ASP A 186 -4.17 -6.72 -12.23
CA ASP A 186 -4.11 -5.61 -13.19
C ASP A 186 -3.70 -4.29 -12.53
N ASP A 187 -4.18 -4.01 -11.32
CA ASP A 187 -3.78 -2.82 -10.57
C ASP A 187 -2.30 -2.87 -10.13
N ALA A 188 -1.79 -4.05 -9.75
CA ALA A 188 -0.36 -4.22 -9.45
C ALA A 188 0.52 -3.95 -10.70
N PHE A 189 0.11 -4.49 -11.85
CA PHE A 189 0.78 -4.21 -13.14
C PHE A 189 0.65 -2.73 -13.54
N ARG A 190 -0.49 -2.09 -13.25
CA ARG A 190 -0.66 -0.65 -13.49
C ARG A 190 0.34 0.16 -12.68
N VAL A 191 0.53 -0.13 -11.39
CA VAL A 191 1.55 0.55 -10.56
C VAL A 191 2.95 0.30 -11.10
N PHE A 192 3.26 -0.92 -11.52
CA PHE A 192 4.56 -1.23 -12.14
C PHE A 192 4.78 -0.41 -13.41
N ALA A 193 3.79 -0.33 -14.30
CA ALA A 193 3.87 0.45 -15.53
C ALA A 193 4.07 1.97 -15.32
N LEU A 194 3.78 2.49 -14.12
CA LEU A 194 4.00 3.90 -13.79
C LEU A 194 5.46 4.25 -13.46
N TYR A 195 6.38 3.28 -13.34
CA TYR A 195 7.78 3.57 -13.01
C TYR A 195 8.43 4.57 -13.99
N PRO A 196 8.42 4.34 -15.32
CA PRO A 196 9.02 5.29 -16.27
C PRO A 196 8.31 6.65 -16.25
N PHE A 197 7.00 6.68 -15.98
CA PHE A 197 6.23 7.92 -15.87
C PHE A 197 6.68 8.80 -14.68
N TYR A 198 7.30 8.20 -13.68
CA TYR A 198 7.90 8.87 -12.53
C TYR A 198 9.43 8.96 -12.60
N ASP A 199 10.02 8.72 -13.77
CA ASP A 199 11.47 8.69 -13.97
C ASP A 199 12.20 7.69 -13.04
N LEU A 200 11.51 6.59 -12.70
CA LEU A 200 12.00 5.51 -11.87
C LEU A 200 12.49 4.34 -12.72
N SER A 201 13.56 3.69 -12.29
CA SER A 201 14.07 2.47 -12.94
C SER A 201 13.42 1.22 -12.36
N TYR A 202 13.16 0.25 -13.23
CA TYR A 202 12.78 -1.09 -12.79
C TYR A 202 13.98 -1.77 -12.13
N ASP A 203 14.01 -1.81 -10.81
CA ASP A 203 15.05 -2.47 -10.03
C ASP A 203 14.57 -3.85 -9.53
N ALA A 204 15.46 -4.56 -8.81
CA ALA A 204 15.16 -5.88 -8.30
C ALA A 204 13.96 -5.89 -7.35
N ALA A 205 13.74 -4.80 -6.60
CA ALA A 205 12.60 -4.68 -5.71
C ALA A 205 11.29 -4.53 -6.50
N ALA A 206 11.29 -3.79 -7.61
CA ALA A 206 10.14 -3.64 -8.49
C ALA A 206 9.72 -5.00 -9.11
N TYR A 207 10.65 -5.69 -9.78
CA TYR A 207 10.40 -7.00 -10.38
C TYR A 207 10.04 -8.04 -9.31
N GLY A 208 10.78 -8.04 -8.20
CA GLY A 208 10.52 -8.93 -7.08
C GLY A 208 9.11 -8.75 -6.53
N ALA A 209 8.68 -7.52 -6.25
CA ALA A 209 7.34 -7.24 -5.77
C ALA A 209 6.25 -7.77 -6.72
N LEU A 210 6.41 -7.56 -8.04
CA LEU A 210 5.42 -7.99 -9.03
C LEU A 210 5.34 -9.52 -9.12
N VAL A 211 6.48 -10.21 -9.15
CA VAL A 211 6.54 -11.68 -9.11
C VAL A 211 5.86 -12.23 -7.86
N GLN A 212 6.12 -11.64 -6.70
CA GLN A 212 5.51 -12.08 -5.44
C GLN A 212 3.99 -11.90 -5.43
N VAL A 213 3.48 -10.81 -6.00
CA VAL A 213 2.03 -10.60 -6.20
C VAL A 213 1.45 -11.72 -7.07
N CYS A 214 2.05 -11.98 -8.22
CA CYS A 214 1.58 -13.01 -9.14
C CYS A 214 1.56 -14.41 -8.48
N CYS A 215 2.65 -14.79 -7.79
CA CYS A 215 2.73 -16.06 -7.08
C CYS A 215 1.69 -16.18 -5.95
N SER A 216 1.36 -15.06 -5.29
CA SER A 216 0.39 -15.01 -4.19
C SER A 216 -1.06 -15.09 -4.64
N ILE A 217 -1.42 -14.43 -5.74
CA ILE A 217 -2.78 -14.45 -6.31
C ILE A 217 -3.14 -15.86 -6.78
N GLY A 218 -2.20 -16.56 -7.40
CA GLY A 218 -2.29 -18.00 -7.59
C GLY A 218 -3.23 -18.48 -8.71
N THR A 219 -3.81 -17.58 -9.51
CA THR A 219 -4.53 -17.90 -10.76
C THR A 219 -3.56 -18.35 -11.86
N GLU A 220 -4.07 -19.03 -12.89
CA GLU A 220 -3.25 -19.45 -14.04
C GLU A 220 -2.68 -18.23 -14.79
N GLU A 221 -3.49 -17.19 -14.97
CA GLU A 221 -3.06 -15.95 -15.61
C GLU A 221 -1.98 -15.24 -14.79
N ALA A 222 -2.13 -15.18 -13.45
CA ALA A 222 -1.09 -14.66 -12.58
C ALA A 222 0.20 -15.47 -12.72
N TRP A 223 0.13 -16.81 -12.80
CA TRP A 223 1.31 -17.64 -13.01
C TRP A 223 1.98 -17.36 -14.36
N ARG A 224 1.20 -17.31 -15.45
CA ARG A 224 1.70 -16.97 -16.79
C ARG A 224 2.43 -15.62 -16.79
N ARG A 225 1.85 -14.60 -16.15
CA ARG A 225 2.47 -13.28 -16.02
C ARG A 225 3.71 -13.30 -15.12
N ALA A 226 3.73 -14.10 -14.05
CA ALA A 226 4.92 -14.27 -13.20
C ALA A 226 6.13 -14.75 -14.01
N LEU A 227 5.91 -15.72 -14.89
CA LEU A 227 6.96 -16.29 -15.74
C LEU A 227 7.53 -15.25 -16.71
N VAL A 228 6.67 -14.47 -17.37
CA VAL A 228 7.11 -13.39 -18.28
C VAL A 228 7.93 -12.34 -17.53
N VAL A 229 7.45 -11.89 -16.37
CA VAL A 229 8.16 -10.92 -15.53
C VAL A 229 9.50 -11.48 -15.05
N ALA A 230 9.54 -12.76 -14.66
CA ALA A 230 10.78 -13.43 -14.24
C ALA A 230 11.78 -13.57 -15.40
N GLU A 231 11.32 -13.92 -16.59
CA GLU A 231 12.15 -14.02 -17.79
C GLU A 231 12.81 -12.67 -18.11
N GLU A 232 12.03 -11.59 -18.12
CA GLU A 232 12.55 -10.22 -18.32
C GLU A 232 13.58 -9.85 -17.25
N ALA A 233 13.27 -10.10 -15.97
CA ALA A 233 14.15 -9.78 -14.85
C ALA A 233 15.47 -10.59 -14.86
N LEU A 234 15.49 -11.76 -15.50
CA LEU A 234 16.63 -12.68 -15.60
C LEU A 234 17.38 -12.57 -16.93
N ALA A 235 16.86 -11.85 -17.92
CA ALA A 235 17.48 -11.75 -19.26
C ALA A 235 18.82 -10.99 -19.27
N GLY A 236 19.10 -10.17 -18.26
CA GLY A 236 20.35 -9.41 -18.15
C GLY A 236 21.51 -10.20 -17.52
N ASN A 237 22.74 -9.75 -17.76
CA ASN A 237 23.97 -10.35 -17.18
C ASN A 237 23.95 -10.42 -15.65
N THR A 238 23.27 -9.47 -15.00
CA THR A 238 23.01 -9.48 -13.56
C THR A 238 21.52 -9.56 -13.32
N PRO A 239 21.02 -10.68 -12.74
CA PRO A 239 19.62 -10.83 -12.35
C PRO A 239 19.10 -9.62 -11.58
N ASN A 240 17.98 -9.08 -12.05
CA ASN A 240 17.30 -7.95 -11.45
C ASN A 240 16.03 -8.40 -10.76
N ILE A 241 16.16 -9.40 -9.90
CA ILE A 241 15.08 -10.00 -9.13
C ILE A 241 15.58 -10.29 -7.71
N THR A 242 14.70 -10.16 -6.71
CA THR A 242 15.06 -10.46 -5.32
C THR A 242 15.14 -11.96 -5.06
N ARG A 243 15.96 -12.34 -4.07
CA ARG A 243 16.02 -13.71 -3.55
C ARG A 243 14.65 -14.23 -3.09
N ALA A 244 13.85 -13.38 -2.46
CA ALA A 244 12.51 -13.74 -1.98
C ALA A 244 11.57 -14.09 -3.14
N ALA A 245 11.57 -13.29 -4.21
CA ALA A 245 10.78 -13.59 -5.41
C ALA A 245 11.22 -14.89 -6.09
N LEU A 246 12.52 -15.18 -6.16
CA LEU A 246 13.03 -16.45 -6.66
C LEU A 246 12.56 -17.65 -5.82
N LYS A 247 12.50 -17.49 -4.48
CA LYS A 247 11.95 -18.54 -3.59
C LYS A 247 10.44 -18.74 -3.77
N ASP A 248 9.70 -17.68 -4.07
CA ASP A 248 8.28 -17.79 -4.38
C ASP A 248 8.05 -18.48 -5.73
N LEU A 249 8.87 -18.18 -6.75
CA LEU A 249 8.88 -18.90 -8.03
C LEU A 249 9.24 -20.38 -7.85
N GLU A 250 10.31 -20.70 -7.12
CA GLU A 250 10.69 -22.09 -6.77
C GLU A 250 9.50 -22.83 -6.16
N THR A 251 8.87 -22.22 -5.14
CA THR A 251 7.76 -22.83 -4.41
C THR A 251 6.53 -23.04 -5.31
N LYS A 252 6.20 -22.06 -6.16
CA LYS A 252 5.06 -22.15 -7.07
C LYS A 252 5.31 -23.17 -8.18
N SER A 253 6.48 -23.20 -8.81
CA SER A 253 6.85 -24.21 -9.82
C SER A 253 6.77 -25.64 -9.27
N ARG A 254 7.25 -25.90 -8.03
CA ARG A 254 7.07 -27.21 -7.39
C ARG A 254 5.61 -27.63 -7.28
N ARG A 255 4.71 -26.68 -6.95
CA ARG A 255 3.27 -26.97 -6.84
C ARG A 255 2.62 -27.22 -8.19
N MET A 256 3.13 -26.58 -9.25
CA MET A 256 2.69 -26.83 -10.63
C MET A 256 3.27 -28.11 -11.22
N GLY A 257 4.22 -28.77 -10.53
CA GLY A 257 4.90 -29.98 -11.03
C GLY A 257 6.08 -29.69 -11.96
N GLU A 258 6.51 -28.44 -12.05
CA GLU A 258 7.61 -27.98 -12.91
C GLU A 258 8.96 -28.10 -12.16
N VAL A 259 9.45 -29.34 -12.03
CA VAL A 259 10.63 -29.66 -11.21
C VAL A 259 11.88 -28.91 -11.69
N ASP A 260 12.16 -28.95 -13.00
CA ASP A 260 13.35 -28.31 -13.59
C ASP A 260 13.37 -26.78 -13.35
N MET A 261 12.22 -26.12 -13.48
CA MET A 261 12.10 -24.69 -13.22
C MET A 261 12.31 -24.38 -11.74
N ALA A 262 11.74 -25.20 -10.85
CA ALA A 262 11.94 -25.04 -9.42
C ALA A 262 13.41 -25.18 -9.01
N GLU A 263 14.13 -26.14 -9.58
CA GLU A 263 15.57 -26.31 -9.33
C GLU A 263 16.37 -25.12 -9.83
N ARG A 264 16.09 -24.63 -11.04
CA ARG A 264 16.73 -23.42 -11.58
C ARG A 264 16.51 -22.21 -10.67
N TYR A 265 15.29 -21.97 -10.20
CA TYR A 265 15.00 -20.85 -9.31
C TYR A 265 15.66 -21.01 -7.93
N ARG A 266 15.77 -22.24 -7.42
CA ARG A 266 16.50 -22.53 -6.18
C ARG A 266 17.97 -22.15 -6.29
N GLU A 267 18.64 -22.58 -7.36
CA GLU A 267 20.06 -22.28 -7.61
C GLU A 267 20.29 -20.78 -7.76
N LEU A 268 19.44 -20.10 -8.54
CA LEU A 268 19.49 -18.64 -8.67
C LEU A 268 19.31 -17.95 -7.31
N ALA A 269 18.43 -18.45 -6.44
CA ALA A 269 18.21 -17.90 -5.10
C ALA A 269 19.38 -18.14 -4.13
N GLU A 270 20.24 -19.13 -4.38
CA GLU A 270 21.46 -19.39 -3.60
C GLU A 270 22.58 -18.41 -3.98
N VAL A 271 22.65 -18.02 -5.26
CA VAL A 271 23.67 -17.08 -5.78
C VAL A 271 23.23 -15.61 -5.65
N ALA A 272 21.94 -15.34 -5.54
CA ALA A 272 21.40 -13.98 -5.42
C ALA A 272 21.90 -13.27 -4.15
N GLN A 273 22.86 -12.34 -4.32
CA GLN A 273 23.41 -11.49 -3.26
C GLN A 273 22.47 -10.35 -2.84
N LYS A 274 21.47 -10.03 -3.65
CA LYS A 274 20.47 -9.00 -3.34
C LYS A 274 19.47 -9.56 -2.32
N GLU A 275 19.83 -9.44 -1.05
CA GLU A 275 18.86 -9.55 0.04
C GLU A 275 17.77 -8.48 -0.14
N GLU A 276 16.58 -8.78 0.35
CA GLU A 276 15.51 -7.79 0.45
C GLU A 276 16.07 -6.53 1.12
N VAL A 277 15.77 -5.34 0.57
CA VAL A 277 15.85 -4.12 1.37
C VAL A 277 15.01 -4.40 2.59
N ARG A 278 15.64 -4.54 3.78
CA ARG A 278 14.98 -4.94 5.03
C ARG A 278 13.70 -4.13 5.13
N GLU A 279 12.57 -4.76 4.87
CA GLU A 279 11.29 -4.10 5.09
C GLU A 279 11.26 -3.81 6.58
N ALA A 280 10.94 -2.57 6.93
CA ALA A 280 10.57 -2.22 8.28
C ALA A 280 9.55 -3.25 8.76
N LYS A 281 9.97 -4.16 9.64
CA LYS A 281 9.03 -5.10 10.22
C LYS A 281 8.15 -4.27 11.13
N PHE A 282 6.88 -4.21 10.80
CA PHE A 282 5.92 -3.62 11.72
C PHE A 282 5.58 -4.68 12.76
N ASP A 283 5.64 -4.33 14.04
CA ASP A 283 5.09 -5.20 15.08
C ASP A 283 3.57 -5.37 14.89
N ASP A 284 2.97 -6.26 15.67
CA ASP A 284 1.52 -6.51 15.67
C ASP A 284 0.66 -5.23 15.96
N LYS A 285 1.32 -4.11 16.27
CA LYS A 285 0.72 -2.79 16.58
C LYS A 285 1.01 -1.73 15.51
N GLY A 286 1.69 -2.09 14.41
CA GLY A 286 2.06 -1.13 13.38
C GLY A 286 3.22 -0.20 13.76
N ASN A 287 4.02 -0.55 14.77
CA ASN A 287 5.24 0.17 15.12
C ASN A 287 6.43 -0.38 14.34
N PHE A 288 7.34 0.52 13.96
CA PHE A 288 8.58 0.18 13.29
C PHE A 288 9.49 -0.66 14.21
N ILE A 289 9.81 -1.88 13.83
CA ILE A 289 10.86 -2.70 14.45
C ILE A 289 12.13 -2.48 13.64
N ASN A 290 13.07 -1.70 14.17
CA ASN A 290 14.42 -1.60 13.64
C ASN A 290 15.16 -2.92 13.88
N TRP A 291 15.74 -3.49 12.83
CA TRP A 291 16.79 -4.51 12.88
C TRP A 291 18.01 -4.03 12.12
#